data_AF-A0A1F5FVX9-F1
#
_entry.id   AF-A0A1F5FVX9-F1
#
_cell.length_a   1.000
_cell.length_b   1.000
_cell.length_c   1.000
_cell.angle_alpha   90.00
_cell.angle_beta   90.00
_cell.angle_gamma   90.00
#
_symmetry.space_group_name_H-M   'P 1'
#
loop_
_entity.id
_entity.type
_entity.pdbx_description
1 polymer ?
#
loop_
_entity_poly.entity_id
_entity_poly.type
_entity_poly.pdbx_seq_one_letter_code
_entity_poly.pdbx_strand_id
1 'polypeptide(L)' 'MDIFWTKIMPECVSAYPWGREFSGKMSAKKIEEGISARVKKMSDDEFDLFLSAVVMQSSKDQMMGVALTEKIQFFRSLRK' A
#
# COMPACT_ATOMS: atom_id res chain seq x y z
N MET A 1 5.08 -15.33 4.14
CA MET A 1 3.83 -14.58 3.91
C MET A 1 4.22 -13.12 3.84
N ASP A 2 3.84 -12.39 2.79
CA ASP A 2 4.25 -10.99 2.63
C ASP A 2 3.49 -10.09 3.61
N ILE A 3 4.13 -9.76 4.74
CA ILE A 3 3.56 -8.95 5.83
C ILE A 3 3.11 -7.59 5.31
N PHE A 4 3.74 -7.09 4.24
CA PHE A 4 3.34 -5.86 3.60
C PHE A 4 1.88 -5.90 3.17
N TRP A 5 1.50 -6.93 2.41
CA TRP A 5 0.16 -7.05 1.85
C TRP A 5 -0.86 -7.58 2.86
N THR A 6 -0.45 -8.41 3.81
CA THR A 6 -1.39 -9.02 4.76
C THR A 6 -1.63 -8.20 6.02
N LYS A 7 -0.79 -7.20 6.33
CA LYS A 7 -0.90 -6.37 7.54
C LYS A 7 -0.70 -4.88 7.25
N ILE A 8 0.48 -4.48 6.78
CA ILE A 8 0.89 -3.06 6.65
C ILE A 8 -0.07 -2.31 5.73
N MET A 9 -0.37 -2.86 4.55
CA MET A 9 -1.25 -2.23 3.57
C MET A 9 -2.71 -2.14 4.04
N PRO A 10 -3.35 -3.22 4.55
CA PRO A 10 -4.66 -3.12 5.20
C PRO A 10 -4.72 -2.04 6.27
N GLU A 11 -3.73 -1.94 7.15
CA GLU A 11 -3.67 -0.91 8.19
C GLU A 11 -3.51 0.49 7.58
N CYS A 12 -2.62 0.64 6.59
CA CYS A 12 -2.39 1.90 5.88
C CYS A 12 -3.66 2.41 5.18
N VAL A 13 -4.38 1.53 4.48
CA VAL A 13 -5.57 1.92 3.72
C VAL A 13 -6.83 2.02 4.59
N SER A 14 -6.82 1.49 5.81
CA SER A 14 -7.98 1.54 6.72
C SER A 14 -8.50 2.95 6.99
N ALA A 15 -7.63 3.97 6.90
CA ALA A 15 -7.97 5.38 7.04
C ALA A 15 -8.72 5.96 5.81
N TYR A 16 -8.68 5.27 4.67
CA TYR A 16 -9.34 5.70 3.44
C TYR A 16 -10.78 5.18 3.39
N PRO A 17 -11.74 5.95 2.84
CA PRO A 17 -13.14 5.51 2.71
C PRO A 17 -13.29 4.18 1.96
N TRP A 18 -12.42 3.94 0.98
CA TRP A 18 -12.40 2.73 0.17
C TRP A 18 -11.58 1.58 0.78
N GLY A 19 -10.77 1.83 1.81
CA GLY A 19 -9.82 0.82 2.30
C GLY A 19 -10.43 -0.22 3.24
N ARG A 20 -11.65 0.01 3.75
CA ARG A 20 -12.35 -0.92 4.64
C ARG A 20 -12.64 -2.29 4.01
N GLU A 21 -12.65 -2.37 2.67
CA GLU A 21 -12.82 -3.63 1.95
C GLU A 21 -11.58 -4.53 2.03
N PHE A 22 -10.39 -3.97 2.27
CA PHE A 22 -9.13 -4.70 2.31
C PHE A 22 -8.77 -5.08 3.75
N SER A 23 -9.20 -6.26 4.17
CA SER A 23 -8.85 -6.82 5.49
C SER A 23 -7.71 -7.85 5.40
N GLY A 24 -6.95 -8.03 6.48
CA GLY A 24 -5.90 -9.05 6.58
C GLY A 24 -6.40 -10.51 6.47
N LYS A 25 -7.72 -10.72 6.37
CA LYS A 25 -8.34 -12.03 6.08
C LYS A 25 -8.41 -12.33 4.57
N MET A 26 -8.16 -11.35 3.71
CA MET A 26 -8.08 -11.55 2.26
C MET A 26 -6.70 -12.06 1.84
N SER A 27 -6.63 -12.69 0.67
CA SER A 27 -5.34 -13.10 0.12
C SER A 27 -4.51 -11.88 -0.28
N ALA A 28 -3.19 -11.95 -0.06
CA ALA A 28 -2.25 -10.89 -0.43
C ALA A 28 -2.43 -10.43 -1.87
N LYS A 29 -2.63 -11.37 -2.81
CA LYS A 29 -2.85 -11.08 -4.22
C LYS A 29 -4.08 -10.20 -4.48
N LYS A 30 -5.21 -10.47 -3.81
CA LYS A 30 -6.43 -9.66 -3.98
C LYS A 30 -6.27 -8.25 -3.42
N ILE A 31 -5.54 -8.12 -2.30
CA ILE A 31 -5.23 -6.83 -1.68
C ILE A 31 -4.33 -6.03 -2.62
N GLU A 32 -3.26 -6.64 -3.13
CA GLU A 32 -2.34 -6.04 -4.10
C GLU A 32 -3.08 -5.55 -5.35
N GLU A 33 -3.89 -6.41 -5.98
CA GLU A 33 -4.64 -6.06 -7.19
C GLU A 33 -5.63 -4.90 -6.95
N GLY A 34 -6.39 -4.96 -5.85
CA GLY A 34 -7.40 -3.96 -5.51
C GLY A 34 -6.77 -2.59 -5.19
N ILE A 35 -5.72 -2.56 -4.38
CA ILE A 35 -5.01 -1.32 -4.05
C ILE A 35 -4.31 -0.77 -5.29
N SER A 36 -3.69 -1.62 -6.11
CA SER A 36 -3.05 -1.19 -7.36
C SER A 36 -4.04 -0.52 -8.30
N ALA A 37 -5.26 -1.06 -8.42
CA ALA A 37 -6.32 -0.46 -9.22
C ALA A 37 -6.78 0.92 -8.69
N ARG A 38 -6.74 1.14 -7.37
CA ARG A 38 -7.03 2.45 -6.74
C ARG A 38 -5.91 3.44 -7.00
N VAL A 39 -4.66 3.02 -6.75
CA VAL A 39 -3.46 3.82 -6.95
C VAL A 39 -3.38 4.36 -8.38
N LYS A 40 -3.70 3.55 -9.39
CA LYS A 40 -3.73 3.99 -10.79
C LYS A 40 -4.72 5.13 -11.07
N LYS A 41 -5.78 5.27 -10.28
CA LYS A 41 -6.86 6.25 -10.47
C LYS A 41 -6.73 7.50 -9.61
N MET A 42 -5.77 7.56 -8.69
CA MET A 42 -5.54 8.73 -7.84
C MET A 42 -5.06 9.93 -8.66
N SER A 43 -5.19 11.16 -8.14
CA SER A 43 -4.41 12.29 -8.64
C SER A 43 -2.95 12.19 -8.18
N ASP A 44 -2.04 12.96 -8.79
CA ASP A 44 -0.62 12.94 -8.39
C ASP A 44 -0.42 13.39 -6.93
N ASP A 45 -1.15 14.43 -6.51
CA ASP A 45 -1.15 14.90 -5.11
C ASP A 45 -1.65 13.82 -4.14
N GLU A 46 -2.75 13.13 -4.50
CA GLU A 46 -3.27 12.02 -3.70
C GLU A 46 -2.29 10.85 -3.62
N PHE A 47 -1.57 10.59 -4.71
CA PHE A 47 -0.59 9.52 -4.79
C PHE A 47 0.63 9.79 -3.92
N ASP A 48 1.14 11.02 -3.91
CA ASP A 48 2.27 11.39 -3.06
C ASP A 48 1.92 11.32 -1.56
N LEU A 49 0.69 11.73 -1.20
CA LEU A 49 0.16 11.55 0.16
C LEU A 49 0.02 10.06 0.51
N PHE A 50 -0.47 9.24 -0.42
CA PHE A 50 -0.57 7.80 -0.25
C PHE A 50 0.80 7.14 -0.03
N LEU A 51 1.80 7.47 -0.85
CA LEU A 51 3.16 6.95 -0.68
C LEU A 51 3.74 7.34 0.68
N SER A 52 3.50 8.58 1.12
CA SER A 52 3.93 9.04 2.44
C SER A 52 3.30 8.21 3.56
N ALA A 53 2.00 7.92 3.47
CA ALA A 53 1.31 7.04 4.41
C ALA A 53 1.89 5.61 4.41
N VAL A 54 2.19 5.05 3.24
CA VAL A 54 2.81 3.72 3.10
C VAL A 54 4.17 3.68 3.78
N VAL A 55 5.01 4.70 3.57
CA VAL A 55 6.33 4.81 4.22
C VAL A 55 6.19 4.90 5.73
N MET A 56 5.28 5.74 6.23
CA MET A 56 5.04 5.91 7.67
C MET A 56 4.55 4.61 8.31
N GLN A 57 3.57 3.93 7.70
CA GLN A 57 3.04 2.68 8.24
C GLN A 57 4.09 1.57 8.20
N SER A 58 4.81 1.43 7.08
CA SER A 58 5.91 0.45 6.96
C SER A 58 6.99 0.66 8.01
N SER A 59 7.31 1.92 8.31
CA SER A 59 8.31 2.27 9.34
C SER A 59 7.84 1.90 10.75
N LYS A 60 6.54 2.08 11.07
CA LYS A 60 5.96 1.64 12.36
C LYS A 60 6.09 0.13 12.55
N ASP A 61 5.93 -0.63 11.48
CA ASP A 61 6.10 -2.09 11.43
C ASP A 61 7.55 -2.54 11.18
N GLN A 62 8.52 -1.63 11.26
CA GLN A 62 9.96 -1.89 11.09
C GLN A 62 10.36 -2.45 9.71
N MET A 63 9.51 -2.29 8.69
CA MET A 63 9.87 -2.59 7.30
C MET A 63 10.64 -1.41 6.70
N MET A 64 11.95 -1.61 6.49
CA MET A 64 12.88 -0.57 6.05
C MET A 64 13.88 -1.09 5.00
N GLY A 65 14.68 -0.19 4.43
CA GLY A 65 15.76 -0.52 3.51
C GLY A 65 15.27 -1.04 2.16
N VAL A 66 15.89 -2.12 1.66
CA VAL A 66 15.60 -2.66 0.32
C VAL A 66 14.15 -3.11 0.20
N ALA A 67 13.60 -3.80 1.21
CA ALA A 67 12.23 -4.29 1.19
C ALA A 67 11.19 -3.16 1.03
N LEU A 68 11.35 -2.05 1.77
CA LEU A 68 10.48 -0.89 1.60
C LEU A 68 10.69 -0.23 0.23
N THR A 69 11.95 -0.11 -0.22
CA THR A 69 12.28 0.52 -1.50
C THR A 69 11.62 -0.21 -2.67
N GLU A 70 11.63 -1.54 -2.66
CA GLU A 70 10.96 -2.36 -3.68
C GLU A 70 9.45 -2.09 -3.73
N LYS A 71 8.78 -1.96 -2.57
CA LYS A 71 7.35 -1.65 -2.50
C LYS A 71 7.03 -0.24 -3.01
N ILE A 72 7.87 0.75 -2.68
CA ILE A 72 7.69 2.11 -3.20
C ILE A 72 7.92 2.16 -4.72
N GLN A 73 8.95 1.46 -5.22
CA GLN A 73 9.19 1.36 -6.66
C GLN A 73 8.05 0.66 -7.40
N PHE A 74 7.46 -0.38 -6.79
CA PHE A 74 6.26 -1.02 -7.31
C PHE A 74 5.12 0.00 -7.48
N PHE A 75 4.75 0.78 -6.46
CA PHE A 75 3.68 1.77 -6.62
C PHE A 75 4.01 2.86 -7.64
N ARG A 76 5.26 3.30 -7.70
CA ARG A 76 5.71 4.28 -8.71
C ARG A 76 5.63 3.72 -10.13
N SER A 77 5.86 2.42 -10.34
CA SER A 77 5.76 1.81 -11.67
C SER A 77 4.32 1.68 -12.15
N LEU A 78 3.33 1.68 -11.24
CA LEU A 78 1.91 1.68 -11.61
C LEU A 78 1.41 3.00 -12.19
N ARG A 79 2.20 4.08 -12.06
CA ARG A 79 1.86 5.45 -12.46
C ARG A 79 2.65 5.94 -13.68
N LYS A 80 3.56 5.11 -14.19
CA LYS A 80 4.24 5.33 -15.48
C LYS A 80 3.39 4.76 -16.61
#